data_AF-A0A3B9SZK7-F1
#
_entry.id   AF-A0A3B9SZK7-F1
#
_cell.length_a   1.000
_cell.length_b   1.000
_cell.length_c   1.000
_cell.angle_alpha   90.00
_cell.angle_beta   90.00
_cell.angle_gamma   90.00
#
_symmetry.space_group_name_H-M   'P 1'
#
loop_
_entity.id
_entity.type
_entity.pdbx_description
1 polymer ?
#
loop_
_entity_poly.entity_id
_entity_poly.type
_entity_poly.pdbx_seq_one_letter_code
_entity_poly.pdbx_strand_id
1 'polypeptide(L)'
;MISRIVKLCFSCPVHFGEGLLESSGQTFCADTLFSALCHEALLCEGESGLRAFVTDAQNGAFRISDAFPFIGTEYYLPKPVTTVQSNAESSDASAGKQFKKLRFLPVTALRSYLNGELSVEECAEYNRNMQALGQVFLQTNVRVPDDPEQDADPY
;
A
#
# COMPACT_ATOMS: atom_id res chain seq x y z
N MET A 1 24.03 -2.63 5.69
CA MET A 1 22.78 -3.28 6.10
C MET A 1 22.34 -4.16 4.93
N ILE A 2 22.07 -5.45 5.16
CA ILE A 2 21.59 -6.36 4.12
C ILE A 2 20.08 -6.40 4.22
N SER A 3 19.37 -6.01 3.16
CA SER A 3 17.91 -6.07 3.09
C SER A 3 17.49 -7.25 2.20
N ARG A 4 16.36 -7.87 2.51
CA ARG A 4 15.74 -8.91 1.67
C ARG A 4 14.34 -8.45 1.27
N ILE A 5 13.96 -8.77 0.04
CA ILE A 5 12.60 -8.53 -0.46
C ILE A 5 11.77 -9.78 -0.18
N VAL A 6 10.67 -9.62 0.54
CA VAL A 6 9.65 -10.65 0.73
C VAL A 6 8.45 -10.26 -0.12
N LYS A 7 8.12 -11.08 -1.12
CA LYS A 7 6.95 -10.86 -1.99
C LYS A 7 5.73 -11.53 -1.37
N LEU A 8 4.67 -10.76 -1.17
CA LEU A 8 3.38 -11.28 -0.75
C LEU A 8 2.50 -11.44 -1.99
N CYS A 9 2.19 -12.69 -2.32
CA CYS A 9 1.28 -13.06 -3.41
C CYS A 9 0.03 -13.65 -2.80
N PHE A 10 -1.10 -12.95 -2.92
CA PHE A 10 -2.37 -13.39 -2.34
C PHE A 10 -3.15 -14.25 -3.34
N SER A 11 -3.60 -15.42 -2.90
CA SER A 11 -4.42 -16.35 -3.71
C SER A 11 -5.91 -16.01 -3.68
N CYS A 12 -6.32 -15.09 -2.81
CA CYS A 12 -7.68 -14.61 -2.66
C CYS A 12 -7.67 -13.08 -2.49
N PRO A 13 -8.82 -12.40 -2.70
CA PRO A 13 -8.95 -10.99 -2.38
C PRO A 13 -8.58 -10.71 -0.91
N VAL A 14 -7.84 -9.63 -0.70
CA VAL A 14 -7.42 -9.17 0.63
C VAL A 14 -8.06 -7.84 0.95
N HIS A 15 -8.28 -7.60 2.25
CA HIS A 15 -8.77 -6.33 2.76
C HIS A 15 -7.69 -5.67 3.61
N PHE A 16 -7.15 -4.56 3.10
CA PHE A 16 -6.29 -3.66 3.87
C PHE A 16 -7.13 -2.45 4.26
N GLY A 17 -7.59 -2.39 5.52
CA GLY A 17 -8.53 -1.35 5.95
C GLY A 17 -7.89 0.04 6.02
N GLU A 18 -8.65 1.07 5.64
CA GLU A 18 -8.24 2.49 5.76
C GLU A 18 -9.12 3.25 6.78
N GLY A 19 -9.55 2.56 7.84
CA GLY A 19 -10.31 3.12 8.97
C GLY A 19 -11.81 2.85 8.93
N LEU A 20 -12.43 2.82 7.74
CA LEU A 20 -13.82 2.42 7.55
C LEU A 20 -13.87 0.99 7.00
N LEU A 21 -14.93 0.24 7.33
CA LEU A 21 -15.07 -1.15 6.85
C LEU A 21 -15.22 -1.23 5.31
N GLU A 22 -15.84 -0.21 4.71
CA GLU A 22 -16.03 -0.11 3.26
C GLU A 22 -14.79 0.44 2.53
N SER A 23 -13.82 1.01 3.25
CA SER A 23 -12.59 1.54 2.64
C SER A 23 -11.49 0.50 2.68
N SER A 24 -10.81 0.30 1.54
CA SER A 24 -9.65 -0.56 1.48
C SER A 24 -8.55 0.02 0.59
N GLY A 25 -7.33 -0.06 1.09
CA GLY A 25 -6.11 0.32 0.40
C GLY A 25 -5.53 -0.82 -0.43
N GLN A 26 -4.55 -0.48 -1.28
CA GLN A 26 -3.79 -1.45 -2.07
C GLN A 26 -2.52 -1.93 -1.37
N THR A 27 -2.20 -1.35 -0.21
CA THR A 27 -1.02 -1.66 0.59
C THR A 27 -1.34 -1.49 2.09
N PHE A 28 -0.39 -1.85 2.95
CA PHE A 28 -0.47 -1.68 4.40
C PHE A 28 0.85 -1.15 4.96
N CYS A 29 0.75 -0.50 6.11
CA CYS A 29 1.89 0.08 6.82
C CYS A 29 2.66 -0.99 7.61
N ALA A 30 3.92 -0.70 7.93
CA ALA A 30 4.82 -1.61 8.64
C ALA A 30 4.27 -2.07 10.01
N ASP A 31 3.55 -1.20 10.70
CA ASP A 31 2.93 -1.45 12.00
C ASP A 31 1.85 -2.55 11.94
N THR A 32 1.08 -2.61 10.85
CA THR A 32 0.08 -3.64 10.60
C THR A 32 0.75 -5.01 10.48
N LEU A 33 1.81 -5.11 9.67
CA LEU A 33 2.59 -6.34 9.54
C LEU A 33 3.31 -6.70 10.84
N PHE A 34 3.89 -5.72 11.52
CA PHE A 34 4.54 -5.92 12.81
C PHE A 34 3.56 -6.50 13.85
N SER A 35 2.34 -5.96 13.92
CA SER A 35 1.30 -6.46 14.82
C SER A 35 0.90 -7.90 14.49
N ALA A 36 0.73 -8.23 13.20
CA ALA A 36 0.49 -9.60 12.77
C ALA A 36 1.63 -10.55 13.17
N LEU A 37 2.89 -10.14 12.96
CA LEU A 37 4.06 -10.92 13.38
C LEU A 37 4.15 -11.10 14.90
N CYS A 38 3.74 -10.11 15.69
CA CYS A 38 3.62 -10.26 17.14
C CYS A 38 2.59 -11.32 17.54
N HIS A 39 1.43 -11.36 16.87
CA HIS A 39 0.45 -12.42 17.09
C HIS A 39 1.01 -13.80 16.73
N GLU A 40 1.71 -13.94 15.60
CA GLU A 40 2.36 -15.20 15.22
C GLU A 40 3.45 -15.61 16.22
N ALA A 41 4.30 -14.67 16.67
CA ALA A 41 5.32 -14.95 17.69
C ALA A 41 4.70 -15.44 19.01
N LEU A 42 3.58 -14.84 19.42
CA LEU A 42 2.82 -15.27 20.60
C LEU A 42 2.21 -16.66 20.41
N LEU A 43 1.68 -16.96 19.23
CA LEU A 43 1.10 -18.27 18.93
C LEU A 43 2.15 -19.38 18.84
N CYS A 44 3.31 -19.11 18.24
CA CYS A 44 4.38 -20.11 18.05
C CYS A 44 5.24 -20.34 19.31
N GLU A 45 5.57 -19.27 20.04
CA GLU A 45 6.60 -19.29 21.09
C GLU A 45 6.15 -18.64 22.41
N GLY A 46 4.86 -18.29 22.51
CA GLY A 46 4.28 -17.71 23.71
C GLY A 46 4.85 -16.32 24.05
N GLU A 47 4.62 -15.92 25.31
CA GLU A 47 5.05 -14.63 25.85
C GLU A 47 6.59 -14.41 25.82
N SER A 48 7.36 -15.50 25.81
CA SER A 48 8.82 -15.44 25.67
C SER A 48 9.23 -15.04 24.25
N GLY A 49 8.66 -15.68 23.22
CA GLY A 49 8.97 -15.38 21.83
C GLY A 49 8.52 -13.98 21.43
N LEU A 50 7.32 -13.57 21.86
CA LEU A 50 6.83 -12.20 21.67
C LEU A 50 7.79 -11.16 22.26
N ARG A 51 8.23 -11.35 23.52
CA ARG A 51 9.17 -10.42 24.17
C ARG A 51 10.53 -10.38 23.47
N ALA A 52 11.04 -11.52 23.02
CA ALA A 52 12.30 -11.57 22.26
C ALA A 52 12.17 -10.82 20.94
N PHE A 53 11.11 -11.08 20.17
CA PHE A 53 10.85 -10.41 18.89
C PHE A 53 10.73 -8.88 19.03
N VAL A 54 9.98 -8.41 20.02
CA VAL A 54 9.84 -6.96 20.30
C VAL A 54 11.18 -6.35 20.71
N THR A 55 11.97 -7.06 21.53
CA THR A 55 13.31 -6.62 21.96
C THR A 55 14.26 -6.47 20.76
N ASP A 56 14.23 -7.43 19.84
CA ASP A 56 15.04 -7.38 18.61
C ASP A 56 14.65 -6.20 17.71
N ALA A 57 13.35 -5.91 17.59
CA ALA A 57 12.88 -4.74 16.86
C ALA A 57 13.31 -3.42 17.52
N GLN A 58 13.20 -3.31 18.85
CA GLN A 58 13.61 -2.12 19.61
C GLN A 58 15.13 -1.86 19.52
N ASN A 59 15.93 -2.92 19.57
CA ASN A 59 17.38 -2.83 19.42
C ASN A 59 17.83 -2.62 17.96
N GLY A 60 16.90 -2.63 17.01
CA GLY A 60 17.16 -2.46 15.59
C GLY A 60 17.81 -3.68 14.91
N ALA A 61 17.81 -4.84 15.56
CA ALA A 61 18.21 -6.12 14.99
C ALA A 61 17.21 -6.60 13.94
N PHE A 62 15.94 -6.20 14.07
CA PHE A 62 14.89 -6.41 13.08
C PHE A 62 14.29 -5.07 12.63
N ARG A 63 14.14 -4.90 11.31
CA ARG A 63 13.49 -3.72 10.69
C ARG A 63 12.70 -4.16 9.47
N ILE A 64 11.52 -3.59 9.32
CA ILE A 64 10.66 -3.77 8.15
C ILE A 64 10.21 -2.41 7.61
N SER A 65 9.95 -2.35 6.32
CA SER A 65 9.30 -1.20 5.69
C SER A 65 7.79 -1.41 5.63
N ASP A 66 7.08 -0.36 5.21
CA ASP A 66 5.74 -0.52 4.68
C ASP A 66 5.76 -1.50 3.50
N ALA A 67 4.60 -2.10 3.21
CA ALA A 67 4.46 -2.88 1.99
C ALA A 67 4.41 -1.94 0.77
N PHE A 68 5.01 -2.40 -0.32
CA PHE A 68 4.98 -1.67 -1.59
C PHE A 68 4.53 -2.56 -2.73
N PRO A 69 3.82 -1.98 -3.73
CA PRO A 69 3.36 -2.73 -4.90
C PRO A 69 4.52 -3.32 -5.72
N PHE A 70 4.25 -4.46 -6.34
CA PHE A 70 5.04 -4.97 -7.46
C PHE A 70 4.10 -5.53 -8.53
N ILE A 71 4.47 -5.36 -9.80
CA ILE A 71 3.69 -5.85 -10.95
C ILE A 71 4.64 -6.66 -11.82
N GLY A 72 4.38 -7.96 -11.93
CA GLY A 72 5.31 -8.91 -12.56
C GLY A 72 6.69 -8.89 -11.89
N THR A 73 7.69 -8.39 -12.59
CA THR A 73 9.08 -8.27 -12.10
C THR A 73 9.46 -6.87 -11.64
N GLU A 74 8.60 -5.87 -11.85
CA GLU A 74 8.87 -4.47 -11.52
C GLU A 74 8.40 -4.13 -10.11
N TYR A 75 9.26 -3.45 -9.36
CA TYR A 75 8.98 -2.97 -8.01
C TYR A 75 8.70 -1.49 -8.03
N TYR A 76 7.77 -1.07 -7.17
CA TYR A 76 7.39 0.32 -7.04
C TYR A 76 7.69 0.83 -5.63
N LEU A 77 8.05 2.10 -5.53
CA LEU A 77 8.30 2.79 -4.27
C LEU A 77 7.35 3.98 -4.13
N PRO A 78 7.00 4.38 -2.89
CA PRO A 78 6.19 5.56 -2.66
C PRO A 78 6.92 6.79 -3.19
N LYS A 79 6.18 7.72 -3.77
CA LYS A 79 6.73 8.96 -4.27
C LYS A 79 7.43 9.74 -3.15
N PRO A 80 8.74 9.99 -3.24
CA PRO A 80 9.45 10.78 -2.23
C PRO A 80 8.82 12.16 -2.09
N VAL A 81 8.53 12.55 -0.85
CA VAL A 81 8.07 13.89 -0.48
C VAL A 81 9.27 14.82 -0.43
N THR A 82 9.78 15.17 -1.60
CA THR A 82 10.88 16.13 -1.76
C THR A 82 10.50 17.20 -2.77
N THR A 83 11.04 18.40 -2.60
CA THR A 83 10.90 19.48 -3.58
C THR A 83 11.82 19.17 -4.75
N VAL A 84 11.27 18.54 -5.78
CA VAL A 84 11.97 18.36 -7.04
C VAL A 84 11.82 19.65 -7.84
N GLN A 85 12.93 20.34 -8.12
CA GLN A 85 12.93 21.40 -9.12
C GLN A 85 12.84 20.72 -10.48
N SER A 86 11.64 20.69 -11.05
CA SER A 86 11.44 20.17 -12.40
C SER A 86 12.13 21.09 -13.39
N ASN A 87 13.02 20.57 -14.23
CA ASN A 87 13.60 21.33 -15.33
C ASN A 87 12.53 21.78 -16.35
N ALA A 88 11.36 21.14 -16.31
CA ALA A 88 10.16 21.58 -16.98
C ALA A 88 9.47 22.70 -16.17
N GLU A 89 10.03 23.92 -16.19
CA GLU A 89 9.23 25.12 -15.99
C GLU A 89 8.31 25.33 -17.21
N SER A 90 7.37 24.41 -17.42
CA SER A 90 6.24 24.66 -18.30
C SER A 90 5.14 25.28 -17.44
N SER A 91 4.67 26.46 -17.85
CA SER A 91 3.55 27.23 -17.30
C SER A 91 2.18 26.51 -17.34
N ASP A 92 2.18 25.18 -17.44
CA ASP A 92 1.01 24.35 -17.67
C ASP A 92 0.56 23.68 -16.37
N ALA A 93 -0.56 24.17 -15.83
CA ALA A 93 -1.14 23.68 -14.57
C ALA A 93 -1.55 22.19 -14.63
N SER A 94 -1.69 21.61 -15.83
CA SER A 94 -1.99 20.20 -16.04
C SER A 94 -0.81 19.29 -15.65
N ALA A 95 0.43 19.72 -15.95
CA ALA A 95 1.65 19.00 -15.65
C ALA A 95 1.82 18.80 -14.13
N GLY A 96 1.72 19.90 -13.36
CA GLY A 96 1.84 19.85 -11.90
C GLY A 96 0.80 18.98 -11.20
N LYS A 97 -0.38 18.78 -11.80
CA LYS A 97 -1.42 17.86 -11.26
C LYS A 97 -1.01 16.40 -11.41
N GLN A 98 -0.34 16.01 -12.50
CA GLN A 98 0.08 14.63 -12.72
C GLN A 98 1.16 14.21 -11.71
N PHE A 99 2.18 15.06 -11.51
CA PHE A 99 3.23 14.83 -10.50
C PHE A 99 2.69 14.75 -9.07
N LYS A 100 1.64 15.53 -8.75
CA LYS A 100 0.97 15.47 -7.44
C LYS A 100 0.14 14.20 -7.24
N LYS A 101 -0.49 13.69 -8.31
CA LYS A 101 -1.32 12.47 -8.25
C LYS A 101 -0.50 11.19 -8.21
N LEU A 102 0.75 11.22 -8.68
CA LEU A 102 1.65 10.07 -8.62
C LEU A 102 1.87 9.63 -7.16
N ARG A 103 1.38 8.44 -6.79
CA ARG A 103 1.57 7.86 -5.45
C ARG A 103 2.79 6.96 -5.38
N PHE A 104 3.02 6.20 -6.45
CA PHE A 104 4.09 5.23 -6.55
C PHE A 104 4.83 5.41 -7.88
N LEU A 105 6.12 5.10 -7.89
CA LEU A 105 6.96 5.10 -9.08
C LEU A 105 7.78 3.83 -9.16
N PRO A 106 8.10 3.33 -10.36
CA PRO A 106 9.07 2.25 -10.51
C PRO A 106 10.40 2.59 -9.84
N VAL A 107 11.04 1.60 -9.23
CA VAL A 107 12.38 1.76 -8.63
C VAL A 107 13.39 2.31 -9.66
N THR A 108 13.28 1.86 -10.91
CA THR A 108 14.11 2.31 -12.04
C THR A 108 13.98 3.81 -12.32
N ALA A 109 12.80 4.39 -12.09
CA ALA A 109 12.51 5.81 -12.32
C ALA A 109 12.87 6.72 -11.13
N LEU A 110 13.24 6.15 -9.98
CA LEU A 110 13.50 6.92 -8.76
C LEU A 110 14.58 7.98 -8.95
N ARG A 111 15.66 7.64 -9.64
CA ARG A 111 16.76 8.58 -9.88
C ARG A 111 16.33 9.74 -10.77
N SER A 112 15.65 9.46 -11.87
CA SER A 112 15.12 10.48 -12.79
C SER A 112 14.09 11.38 -12.10
N TYR A 113 13.25 10.83 -11.23
CA TYR A 113 12.34 11.62 -10.39
C TYR A 113 13.12 12.57 -9.46
N LEU A 114 14.12 12.08 -8.74
CA LEU A 114 14.91 12.91 -7.82
C LEU A 114 15.70 14.01 -8.52
N ASN A 115 16.11 13.77 -9.77
CA ASN A 115 16.80 14.76 -10.61
C ASN A 115 15.86 15.77 -11.29
N GLY A 116 14.54 15.59 -11.22
CA GLY A 116 13.58 16.44 -11.92
C GLY A 116 13.54 16.24 -13.44
N GLU A 117 13.97 15.07 -13.90
CA GLU A 117 14.04 14.68 -15.31
C GLU A 117 12.78 13.93 -15.77
N LEU A 118 11.90 13.56 -14.83
CA LEU A 118 10.71 12.79 -15.15
C LEU A 118 9.69 13.64 -15.92
N SER A 119 9.21 13.14 -17.04
CA SER A 119 8.21 13.80 -17.89
C SER A 119 6.77 13.61 -17.36
N VAL A 120 5.86 14.42 -17.88
CA VAL A 120 4.42 14.34 -17.55
C VAL A 120 3.81 13.05 -18.11
N GLU A 121 4.28 12.62 -19.28
CA GLU A 121 3.86 11.41 -19.98
C GLU A 121 4.24 10.15 -19.18
N GLU A 122 5.47 10.09 -18.66
CA GLU A 122 5.93 9.00 -17.80
C GLU A 122 5.13 8.94 -16.49
N CYS A 123 4.83 10.10 -15.88
CA CYS A 123 3.97 10.15 -14.69
C CYS A 123 2.56 9.60 -14.98
N ALA A 124 2.00 9.94 -16.14
CA ALA A 124 0.70 9.45 -16.57
C ALA A 124 0.73 7.93 -16.79
N GLU A 125 1.82 7.44 -17.39
CA GLU A 125 2.04 6.01 -17.64
C GLU A 125 2.14 5.22 -16.33
N TYR A 126 2.97 5.65 -15.37
CA TYR A 126 3.12 4.94 -14.10
C TYR A 126 1.80 4.87 -13.31
N ASN A 127 0.98 5.93 -13.36
CA ASN A 127 -0.36 5.90 -12.78
C ASN A 127 -1.30 4.91 -13.50
N ARG A 128 -1.19 4.78 -14.83
CA ARG A 128 -1.97 3.77 -15.58
C ARG A 128 -1.49 2.36 -15.26
N ASN A 129 -0.18 2.12 -15.21
CA ASN A 129 0.39 0.80 -14.90
C ASN A 129 -0.05 0.31 -13.52
N MET A 130 -0.18 1.22 -12.55
CA MET A 130 -0.72 0.92 -11.21
C MET A 130 -2.14 0.35 -11.20
N GLN A 131 -2.94 0.54 -12.26
CA GLN A 131 -4.26 -0.08 -12.38
C GLN A 131 -4.17 -1.60 -12.58
N ALA A 132 -3.02 -2.13 -13.01
CA ALA A 132 -2.79 -3.56 -13.16
C ALA A 132 -2.44 -4.28 -11.84
N LEU A 133 -2.25 -3.54 -10.74
CA LEU A 133 -1.94 -4.14 -9.43
C LEU A 133 -3.08 -5.02 -8.91
N GLY A 134 -4.32 -4.65 -9.20
CA GLY A 134 -5.51 -5.37 -8.76
C GLY A 134 -6.79 -4.55 -8.95
N GLN A 135 -7.92 -5.17 -8.63
CA GLN A 135 -9.24 -4.55 -8.71
C GLN A 135 -9.86 -4.43 -7.31
N VAL A 136 -10.55 -3.32 -7.06
CA VAL A 136 -11.35 -3.14 -5.84
C VAL A 136 -12.72 -3.79 -6.06
N PHE A 137 -13.15 -4.61 -5.10
CA PHE A 137 -14.45 -5.27 -5.11
C PHE A 137 -15.19 -4.94 -3.81
N LEU A 138 -16.43 -4.47 -3.92
CA LEU A 138 -17.31 -4.18 -2.79
C LEU A 138 -18.55 -5.08 -2.88
N GLN A 139 -18.82 -5.83 -1.82
CA GLN A 139 -20.01 -6.67 -1.71
C GLN A 139 -20.91 -6.14 -0.59
N THR A 140 -22.17 -5.90 -0.93
CA THR A 140 -23.24 -5.57 0.02
C THR A 140 -24.20 -6.74 0.13
N ASN A 141 -24.37 -7.24 1.35
CA ASN A 141 -25.36 -8.27 1.66
C ASN A 141 -26.53 -7.61 2.39
N VAL A 142 -27.74 -7.79 1.88
CA VAL A 142 -28.97 -7.37 2.55
C VAL A 142 -29.68 -8.62 3.06
N ARG A 143 -30.14 -8.59 4.31
CA ARG A 143 -31.04 -9.62 4.82
C ARG A 143 -32.41 -9.40 4.18
N VAL A 144 -32.78 -10.25 3.24
CA VAL A 144 -34.15 -10.28 2.70
C VAL A 144 -35.01 -11.05 3.69
N PRO A 145 -36.11 -10.47 4.21
CA PRO A 145 -37.06 -11.20 5.04
C PRO A 145 -37.69 -12.35 4.25
N ASP A 146 -37.95 -13.48 4.90
CA ASP A 146 -38.61 -14.63 4.26
C ASP A 146 -40.08 -14.34 3.88
N ASP A 147 -40.66 -13.27 4.44
CA ASP A 147 -42.03 -12.80 4.18
C ASP A 147 -42.00 -11.36 3.61
N PRO A 148 -42.46 -11.13 2.36
CA PRO A 148 -42.43 -9.81 1.73
C PRO A 148 -43.40 -8.78 2.34
N GLU A 149 -44.33 -9.19 3.21
CA GLU A 149 -45.29 -8.29 3.87
C GLU A 149 -44.85 -7.82 5.27
N GLN A 150 -43.73 -8.33 5.79
CA GLN A 150 -43.23 -7.94 7.10
C GLN A 150 -42.32 -6.70 6.95
N ASP A 151 -42.92 -5.51 7.07
CA ASP A 151 -42.19 -4.25 7.08
C ASP A 151 -41.08 -4.27 8.14
N ALA A 152 -39.91 -3.75 7.79
CA ALA A 152 -38.80 -3.64 8.72
C ALA A 152 -39.14 -2.64 9.82
N ASP A 153 -39.30 -3.11 11.05
CA ASP A 153 -39.50 -2.24 12.20
C ASP A 153 -38.27 -1.31 12.38
N PRO A 154 -38.47 0.01 12.51
CA PRO A 154 -37.38 0.92 12.83
C PRO A 154 -36.86 0.64 14.25
N TYR A 155 -35.53 0.57 14.38
CA TYR A 155 -34.79 0.34 15.63
C TYR A 155 -35.18 1.30 16.77
#